data_AF-A0A133UW83-F1
#
_entry.id   AF-A0A133UW83-F1
#
_cell.length_a   1.000
_cell.length_b   1.000
_cell.length_c   1.000
_cell.angle_alpha   90.00
_cell.angle_beta   90.00
_cell.angle_gamma   90.00
#
_symmetry.space_group_name_H-M   'P 1'
#
loop_
_entity.id
_entity.type
_entity.pdbx_description
1 polymer ?
#
loop_
_entity_poly.entity_id
_entity_poly.type
_entity_poly.pdbx_seq_one_letter_code
_entity_poly.pdbx_strand_id
1 'polypeptide(L)'
;MYDVLDLYQEPYDPKRPVVGVDERPKQLIGEKKKPIPMKPGSPEKVDYEYVRNGSVNVFVAVDHKGGKRDAKVTDRRTKKDFATYIKRLIDKVFLDAEVVRLVVDNLNTHNGSSFYETFDKAEAERILSKIEFHYTPIHGSW
;
A
#
# COMPACT_ATOMS: atom_id res chain seq x y z
N MET A 1 -12.65 -14.62 -5.73
CA MET A 1 -11.52 -15.32 -6.38
C MET A 1 -11.59 -15.10 -7.87
N TYR A 2 -12.66 -15.58 -8.52
CA TYR A 2 -12.85 -15.41 -9.96
C TYR A 2 -12.88 -13.94 -10.39
N ASP A 3 -13.55 -13.05 -9.66
CA ASP A 3 -13.55 -11.61 -9.93
C ASP A 3 -12.15 -11.00 -10.14
N VAL A 4 -11.19 -11.26 -9.23
CA VAL A 4 -9.82 -10.75 -9.35
C VAL A 4 -9.07 -11.42 -10.51
N LEU A 5 -9.31 -12.72 -10.76
CA LEU A 5 -8.68 -13.43 -11.87
C LEU A 5 -9.19 -12.91 -13.22
N ASP A 6 -10.49 -12.69 -13.35
CA ASP A 6 -11.13 -12.13 -14.54
C ASP A 6 -10.59 -10.71 -14.79
N LEU A 7 -10.55 -9.88 -13.74
CA LEU A 7 -9.95 -8.54 -13.78
C LEU A 7 -8.49 -8.56 -14.24
N TYR A 8 -7.69 -9.52 -13.75
CA TYR A 8 -6.29 -9.67 -14.13
C TYR A 8 -6.10 -10.26 -15.53
N GLN A 9 -7.13 -10.85 -16.16
CA GLN A 9 -7.06 -11.29 -17.55
C GLN A 9 -7.34 -10.17 -18.54
N GLU A 10 -8.08 -9.13 -18.14
CA GLU A 10 -8.43 -8.02 -19.03
C GLU A 10 -7.19 -7.32 -19.62
N PRO A 11 -7.23 -6.86 -20.89
CA PRO A 11 -6.18 -6.04 -21.46
C PRO A 11 -5.88 -4.80 -20.59
N TYR A 12 -4.63 -4.35 -20.61
CA TYR A 12 -4.27 -3.15 -19.87
C TYR A 12 -4.97 -1.92 -20.45
N ASP A 13 -5.64 -1.17 -19.58
CA ASP A 13 -6.24 0.13 -19.88
C ASP A 13 -5.65 1.19 -18.93
N PRO A 14 -4.86 2.15 -19.42
CA PRO A 14 -4.31 3.21 -18.57
C PRO A 14 -5.37 4.18 -18.01
N LYS A 15 -6.59 4.21 -18.57
CA LYS A 15 -7.73 4.97 -18.02
C LYS A 15 -8.43 4.24 -16.90
N ARG A 16 -8.30 2.92 -16.85
CA ARG A 16 -8.83 2.05 -15.79
C ARG A 16 -7.77 1.11 -15.22
N PRO A 17 -6.67 1.62 -14.64
CA PRO A 17 -5.60 0.74 -14.15
C PRO A 17 -6.09 -0.18 -13.03
N VAL A 18 -5.55 -1.41 -13.02
CA VAL A 18 -5.77 -2.38 -11.95
C VAL A 18 -4.62 -2.29 -10.97
N VAL A 19 -4.90 -1.82 -9.76
CA VAL A 19 -3.90 -1.43 -8.78
C VAL A 19 -4.07 -2.26 -7.52
N GLY A 20 -3.11 -3.15 -7.25
CA GLY A 20 -3.02 -3.87 -5.99
C GLY A 20 -2.50 -2.95 -4.90
N VAL A 21 -3.21 -2.84 -3.78
CA VAL A 21 -2.79 -2.08 -2.61
C VAL A 21 -2.71 -2.99 -1.39
N ASP A 22 -1.58 -2.92 -0.70
CA ASP A 22 -1.33 -3.65 0.54
C ASP A 22 -0.50 -2.79 1.50
N GLU A 23 -0.49 -3.17 2.77
CA GLU A 23 0.32 -2.54 3.78
C GLU A 23 1.02 -3.51 4.71
N ARG A 24 2.24 -3.12 5.12
CA ARG A 24 3.05 -3.94 6.01
C ARG A 24 3.60 -3.12 7.17
N PRO A 25 3.38 -3.56 8.43
CA PRO A 25 4.10 -2.99 9.55
C PRO A 25 5.58 -3.38 9.48
N LYS A 26 6.46 -2.40 9.67
CA LYS A 26 7.91 -2.56 9.71
C LYS A 26 8.46 -2.06 11.02
N GLN A 27 9.11 -2.96 11.76
CA GLN A 27 9.88 -2.60 12.93
C GLN A 27 11.16 -1.87 12.52
N LEU A 28 11.44 -0.75 13.17
CA LEU A 28 12.68 -0.02 13.03
C LEU A 28 13.68 -0.58 14.05
N ILE A 29 14.79 -1.10 13.56
CA ILE A 29 15.84 -1.72 14.38
C ILE A 29 17.12 -0.91 14.28
N GLY A 30 17.73 -0.64 15.43
CA GLY A 30 19.05 -0.06 15.55
C GLY A 30 20.04 -1.07 16.13
N GLU A 31 21.32 -0.79 15.97
CA GLU A 31 22.39 -1.63 16.49
C GLU A 31 22.70 -1.25 17.92
N LYS A 32 22.78 -2.24 18.83
CA LYS A 32 23.18 -1.97 20.22
C LYS A 32 24.69 -1.76 20.36
N LYS A 33 25.47 -2.48 19.54
CA LYS A 33 26.92 -2.33 19.45
C LYS A 33 27.30 -1.93 18.04
N LYS A 34 28.32 -1.09 17.91
CA LYS A 34 28.87 -0.68 16.61
C LYS A 34 29.41 -1.92 15.86
N PRO A 35 29.00 -2.16 14.60
CA PRO A 35 29.51 -3.24 13.78
C PRO A 35 31.02 -3.22 13.66
N ILE A 36 31.63 -4.40 13.56
CA ILE A 36 33.05 -4.54 13.26
C ILE A 36 33.21 -4.49 11.74
N PRO A 37 33.92 -3.50 11.17
CA PRO A 37 34.03 -3.34 9.73
C PRO A 37 34.67 -4.56 9.04
N MET A 38 34.28 -4.75 7.77
CA MET A 38 34.85 -5.76 6.90
C MET A 38 36.37 -5.58 6.73
N LYS A 39 37.10 -6.69 6.61
CA LYS A 39 38.52 -6.76 6.23
C LYS A 39 38.71 -7.80 5.14
N PRO A 40 39.79 -7.77 4.33
CA PRO A 40 40.08 -8.84 3.39
C PRO A 40 40.03 -10.21 4.07
N GLY A 41 39.19 -11.12 3.56
CA GLY A 41 38.97 -12.45 4.15
C GLY A 41 38.07 -12.51 5.40
N SER A 42 37.51 -11.39 5.87
CA SER A 42 36.57 -11.35 7.00
C SER A 42 35.38 -10.44 6.69
N PRO A 43 34.15 -10.97 6.57
CA PRO A 43 32.97 -10.15 6.38
C PRO A 43 32.73 -9.23 7.58
N GLU A 44 31.91 -8.20 7.37
CA GLU A 44 31.40 -7.35 8.45
C GLU A 44 30.68 -8.21 9.50
N LYS A 45 30.86 -7.86 10.78
CA LYS A 45 30.19 -8.55 11.89
C LYS A 45 29.25 -7.58 12.59
N VAL A 46 27.96 -7.88 12.49
CA VAL A 46 26.89 -7.17 13.20
C VAL A 46 26.49 -8.02 14.40
N ASP A 47 26.35 -7.38 15.56
CA ASP A 47 25.88 -8.08 16.77
C ASP A 47 24.40 -8.49 16.60
N TYR A 48 23.99 -9.59 17.23
CA TYR A 48 22.61 -10.05 17.15
C TYR A 48 21.66 -9.23 18.04
N GLU A 49 22.20 -8.54 19.04
CA GLU A 49 21.42 -7.64 19.91
C GLU A 49 21.04 -6.35 19.17
N TYR A 50 19.75 -6.07 19.12
CA TYR A 50 19.21 -4.87 18.49
C TYR A 50 18.41 -4.00 19.47
N VAL A 51 18.33 -2.71 19.16
CA VAL A 51 17.47 -1.74 19.84
C VAL A 51 16.19 -1.55 19.02
N ARG A 52 15.02 -1.62 19.67
CA ARG A 52 13.73 -1.32 19.02
C ARG A 52 13.52 0.19 19.00
N ASN A 53 13.49 0.76 17.81
CA ASN A 53 13.26 2.19 17.58
C ASN A 53 11.81 2.48 17.15
N GLY A 54 10.87 1.66 17.62
CA GLY A 54 9.46 1.72 17.24
C GLY A 54 9.12 0.96 15.96
N SER A 55 7.97 1.28 15.39
CA SER A 55 7.43 0.66 14.18
C SER A 55 6.77 1.71 13.30
N VAL A 56 6.85 1.49 12.01
CA VAL A 56 6.13 2.25 10.98
C VAL A 56 5.25 1.29 10.17
N ASN A 57 4.39 1.85 9.34
CA ASN A 57 3.66 1.15 8.32
C ASN A 57 4.16 1.55 6.94
N VAL A 58 4.17 0.62 5.99
CA VAL A 58 4.49 0.89 4.59
C VAL A 58 3.29 0.49 3.75
N PHE A 59 2.63 1.47 3.14
CA PHE A 59 1.67 1.22 2.06
C PHE A 59 2.40 1.08 0.73
N VAL A 60 1.96 0.15 -0.10
CA VAL A 60 2.45 -0.04 -1.47
C VAL A 60 1.26 -0.17 -2.41
N ALA A 61 1.32 0.52 -3.55
CA ALA A 61 0.37 0.39 -4.64
C ALA A 61 1.12 -0.06 -5.91
N VAL A 62 0.62 -1.08 -6.60
CA VAL A 62 1.27 -1.64 -7.80
C VAL A 62 0.25 -1.77 -8.93
N ASP A 63 0.50 -1.03 -10.02
CA ASP A 63 -0.10 -1.28 -11.33
C ASP A 63 0.83 -2.23 -12.09
N HIS A 64 0.56 -3.53 -11.95
CA HIS A 64 1.44 -4.59 -12.44
C HIS A 64 1.54 -4.63 -13.98
N LYS A 65 0.47 -4.26 -14.70
CA LYS A 65 0.49 -4.21 -16.17
C LYS A 65 1.00 -2.87 -16.71
N GLY A 66 0.79 -1.78 -15.98
CA GLY A 66 1.31 -0.46 -16.33
C GLY A 66 2.77 -0.22 -15.96
N GLY A 67 3.40 -1.13 -15.21
CA GLY A 67 4.78 -0.99 -14.76
C GLY A 67 4.99 0.16 -13.78
N LYS A 68 3.95 0.58 -13.06
CA LYS A 68 3.98 1.70 -12.11
C LYS A 68 3.80 1.19 -10.68
N ARG A 69 4.48 1.85 -9.74
CA ARG A 69 4.26 1.65 -8.31
C ARG A 69 4.40 2.97 -7.54
N ASP A 70 3.67 3.09 -6.45
CA ASP A 70 3.89 4.11 -5.42
C ASP A 70 4.03 3.43 -4.06
N ALA A 71 4.75 4.07 -3.15
CA ALA A 71 4.88 3.60 -1.79
C ALA A 71 4.94 4.77 -0.82
N LYS A 72 4.34 4.61 0.35
CA LYS A 72 4.32 5.62 1.40
C LYS A 72 4.55 4.99 2.77
N VAL A 73 5.53 5.53 3.48
CA VAL A 73 5.73 5.24 4.91
C VAL A 73 4.83 6.15 5.74
N THR A 74 4.11 5.56 6.68
CA THR A 74 3.24 6.23 7.66
C THR A 74 3.54 5.71 9.06
N ASP A 75 3.21 6.47 10.10
CA ASP A 75 3.43 6.00 11.48
C ASP A 75 2.42 4.89 11.86
N ARG A 76 1.24 4.91 11.24
CA ARG A 76 0.12 3.99 11.51
C ARG A 76 -0.59 3.55 10.22
N ARG A 77 -1.48 2.58 10.35
CA ARG A 77 -2.38 2.07 9.29
C ARG A 77 -3.86 2.23 9.66
N THR A 78 -4.25 3.42 10.10
CA THR A 78 -5.64 3.72 10.44
C THR A 78 -6.49 3.94 9.18
N LYS A 79 -7.82 4.01 9.33
CA LYS A 79 -8.74 4.42 8.27
C LYS A 79 -8.32 5.75 7.62
N LYS A 80 -7.85 6.71 8.44
CA LYS A 80 -7.33 8.00 7.99
C LYS A 80 -6.08 7.87 7.15
N ASP A 81 -5.15 7.01 7.56
CA ASP A 81 -3.92 6.77 6.80
C ASP A 81 -4.21 6.13 5.44
N PHE A 82 -5.11 5.13 5.42
CA PHE A 82 -5.57 4.49 4.20
C PHE A 82 -6.24 5.49 3.24
N ALA A 83 -7.26 6.23 3.71
CA ALA A 83 -7.97 7.20 2.88
C ALA A 83 -7.05 8.30 2.34
N THR A 84 -6.08 8.76 3.14
CA THR A 84 -5.05 9.73 2.71
C THR A 84 -4.12 9.14 1.66
N TYR A 85 -3.73 7.87 1.79
CA TYR A 85 -2.91 7.20 0.79
C TYR A 85 -3.65 7.00 -0.53
N ILE A 86 -4.91 6.54 -0.48
CA ILE A 86 -5.72 6.39 -1.69
C ILE A 86 -5.96 7.74 -2.37
N LYS A 87 -6.24 8.82 -1.62
CA LYS A 87 -6.32 10.17 -2.18
C LYS A 87 -5.06 10.56 -2.94
N ARG A 88 -3.87 10.24 -2.41
CA ARG A 88 -2.59 10.47 -3.12
C ARG A 88 -2.53 9.67 -4.42
N LEU A 89 -2.99 8.42 -4.44
CA LEU A 89 -3.03 7.63 -5.66
C LEU A 89 -3.91 8.31 -6.72
N ILE A 90 -5.11 8.74 -6.34
CA ILE A 90 -6.07 9.40 -7.25
C ILE A 90 -5.57 10.77 -7.73
N ASP A 91 -5.07 11.61 -6.84
CA ASP A 91 -4.77 13.01 -7.16
C ASP A 91 -3.35 13.22 -7.73
N LYS A 92 -2.47 12.21 -7.64
CA LYS A 92 -1.05 12.36 -8.04
C LYS A 92 -0.53 11.23 -8.91
N VAL A 93 -0.82 9.98 -8.58
CA VAL A 93 -0.19 8.82 -9.24
C VAL A 93 -0.97 8.42 -10.51
N PHE A 94 -2.29 8.42 -10.41
CA PHE A 94 -3.23 8.04 -11.47
C PHE A 94 -4.17 9.21 -11.81
N LEU A 95 -3.62 10.43 -11.87
CA LEU A 95 -4.39 11.65 -12.10
C LEU A 95 -5.26 11.59 -13.37
N ASP A 96 -4.71 10.99 -14.43
CA ASP A 96 -5.35 10.88 -15.75
C ASP A 96 -6.28 9.67 -15.89
N ALA A 97 -6.38 8.83 -14.85
CA ALA A 97 -7.30 7.71 -14.81
C ALA A 97 -8.73 8.21 -14.54
N GLU A 98 -9.69 7.57 -15.22
CA GLU A 98 -11.11 7.82 -15.00
C GLU A 98 -11.56 7.10 -13.73
N VAL A 99 -11.13 5.83 -13.58
CA VAL A 99 -11.40 4.99 -12.42
C VAL A 99 -10.15 4.17 -12.09
N VAL A 100 -9.76 4.12 -10.83
CA VAL A 100 -8.71 3.21 -10.36
C VAL A 100 -9.38 1.98 -9.75
N ARG A 101 -9.12 0.81 -10.33
CA ARG A 101 -9.65 -0.48 -9.86
C ARG A 101 -8.74 -1.02 -8.78
N LEU A 102 -9.10 -0.78 -7.53
CA LEU A 102 -8.30 -1.11 -6.36
C LEU A 102 -8.54 -2.56 -5.95
N VAL A 103 -7.49 -3.37 -6.05
CA VAL A 103 -7.47 -4.74 -5.49
C VAL A 103 -6.89 -4.67 -4.09
N VAL A 104 -7.69 -5.01 -3.10
CA VAL A 104 -7.36 -4.92 -1.68
C VAL A 104 -7.80 -6.18 -0.92
N ASP A 105 -7.19 -6.42 0.23
CA ASP A 105 -7.68 -7.44 1.16
C ASP A 105 -8.96 -6.97 1.90
N ASN A 106 -9.41 -7.78 2.86
CA ASN A 106 -10.65 -7.52 3.60
C ASN A 106 -10.40 -6.79 4.94
N LEU A 107 -9.31 -6.02 5.06
CA LEU A 107 -9.05 -5.24 6.28
C LEU A 107 -10.20 -4.26 6.54
N ASN A 108 -10.52 -4.05 7.82
CA ASN A 108 -11.63 -3.17 8.24
C ASN A 108 -11.48 -1.69 7.81
N THR A 109 -10.32 -1.29 7.30
CA THR A 109 -10.06 0.05 6.76
C THR A 109 -10.28 0.14 5.25
N HIS A 110 -10.36 -0.99 4.53
CA HIS A 110 -10.49 -1.05 3.09
C HIS A 110 -11.96 -0.93 2.67
N ASN A 111 -12.59 0.21 2.92
CA ASN A 111 -13.96 0.47 2.50
C ASN A 111 -14.28 1.97 2.49
N GLY A 112 -15.45 2.30 1.95
CA GLY A 112 -15.92 3.68 1.81
C GLY A 112 -16.00 4.46 3.12
N SER A 113 -16.25 3.81 4.27
CA SER A 113 -16.36 4.52 5.56
C SER A 113 -15.07 5.25 5.92
N SER A 114 -13.91 4.72 5.53
CA SER A 114 -12.62 5.35 5.77
C SER A 114 -12.52 6.74 5.15
N PHE A 115 -13.18 6.97 4.01
CA PHE A 115 -13.16 8.26 3.32
C PHE A 115 -14.08 9.26 4.01
N TYR A 116 -15.30 8.86 4.37
CA TYR A 116 -16.25 9.71 5.08
C TYR A 116 -15.81 10.05 6.51
N GLU A 117 -15.06 9.17 7.17
CA GLU A 117 -14.47 9.47 8.49
C GLU A 117 -13.28 10.42 8.40
N THR A 118 -12.65 10.53 7.22
CA THR A 118 -11.39 11.27 7.05
C THR A 118 -11.57 12.63 6.37
N PHE A 119 -12.50 12.72 5.43
CA PHE A 119 -12.73 13.90 4.60
C PHE A 119 -14.16 14.40 4.77
N ASP A 120 -14.42 15.63 4.34
CA ASP A 120 -15.81 16.08 4.20
C ASP A 120 -16.54 15.26 3.13
N LYS A 121 -17.87 15.33 3.15
CA LYS A 121 -18.73 14.52 2.27
C LYS A 121 -18.40 14.72 0.79
N ALA A 122 -18.18 15.96 0.35
CA ALA A 122 -17.93 16.26 -1.05
C ALA A 122 -16.61 15.65 -1.53
N GLU A 123 -15.56 15.75 -0.71
CA GLU A 123 -14.26 15.20 -1.04
C GLU A 123 -14.25 13.65 -0.96
N ALA A 124 -14.94 13.06 0.01
CA ALA A 124 -15.12 11.62 0.09
C ALA A 124 -15.84 11.08 -1.16
N GLU A 125 -16.93 11.72 -1.58
CA GLU A 125 -17.67 11.34 -2.79
C GLU A 125 -16.83 11.53 -4.06
N ARG A 126 -16.06 12.63 -4.16
CA ARG A 126 -15.14 12.87 -5.29
C ARG A 126 -14.11 11.75 -5.40
N ILE A 127 -13.50 11.33 -4.29
CA ILE A 127 -12.50 10.27 -4.29
C ILE A 127 -13.14 8.92 -4.62
N LEU A 128 -14.25 8.58 -3.96
CA LEU A 128 -14.95 7.31 -4.15
C LEU A 128 -15.51 7.14 -5.57
N SER A 129 -15.93 8.22 -6.24
CA SER A 129 -16.37 8.15 -7.64
C SER A 129 -15.27 7.76 -8.63
N LYS A 130 -13.99 7.87 -8.23
CA LYS A 130 -12.83 7.44 -9.02
C LYS A 130 -12.27 6.07 -8.60
N ILE A 131 -12.98 5.33 -7.74
CA ILE A 131 -12.49 4.05 -7.21
C ILE A 131 -13.52 2.96 -7.48
N GLU A 132 -13.02 1.81 -7.92
CA GLU A 132 -13.77 0.56 -7.99
C GLU A 132 -13.04 -0.48 -7.12
N PHE A 133 -13.71 -0.96 -6.06
CA PHE A 133 -13.10 -1.91 -5.12
C PHE A 133 -13.29 -3.34 -5.58
N HIS A 134 -12.19 -4.09 -5.63
CA HIS A 134 -12.15 -5.53 -5.81
C HIS A 134 -11.47 -6.17 -4.58
N TYR A 135 -12.20 -7.05 -3.91
CA TYR A 135 -11.70 -7.69 -2.70
C TYR A 135 -11.13 -9.07 -3.02
N THR A 136 -9.94 -9.36 -2.48
CA THR A 136 -9.41 -10.72 -2.52
C THR A 136 -10.30 -11.67 -1.71
N PRO A 137 -10.28 -12.98 -1.98
CA PRO A 137 -10.94 -13.95 -1.11
C PRO A 137 -10.50 -13.81 0.35
N ILE A 138 -11.41 -14.04 1.29
CA ILE A 138 -11.07 -14.08 2.71
C ILE A 138 -9.97 -15.14 2.92
N HIS A 139 -8.90 -14.78 3.62
CA HIS A 139 -7.68 -15.59 3.82
C HIS A 139 -6.91 -15.95 2.53
N GLY A 140 -7.16 -15.27 1.42
CA GLY A 140 -6.42 -15.43 0.17
C GLY A 140 -5.18 -14.54 0.12
N SER A 141 -4.12 -14.87 0.88
CA SER A 141 -2.80 -14.24 0.71
C SER A 141 -2.02 -15.00 -0.37
N TRP A 142 -2.16 -14.59 -1.62
CA TRP A 142 -1.46 -15.17 -2.77
C TRP A 142 -0.80 -14.07 -3.59
#